data_AF-A0A2H1FHE0-F1
#
_entry.id   AF-A0A2H1FHE0-F1
#
_cell.length_a   1.000
_cell.length_b   1.000
_cell.length_c   1.000
_cell.angle_alpha   90.00
_cell.angle_beta   90.00
_cell.angle_gamma   90.00
#
_symmetry.space_group_name_H-M   'P 1'
#
loop_
_entity.id
_entity.type
_entity.pdbx_description
1 polymer ?
#
loop_
_entity_poly.entity_id
_entity_poly.type
_entity_poly.pdbx_seq_one_letter_code
_entity_poly.pdbx_strand_id
1 'polypeptide(L)'
;MMLLFFASESCFLLFVNWYKPFTQNKLAQKTKLNFRTLQKVLIHLGQVQTVLQDNMIDISDLDNVKIVRMKERTGLTSFPENMQKMIIKTLYYPTASREEEILIHLLVRRAISKDSAIHIPEDTVLKELLEMEYVTKTKSSSYYLTPDGIMAAKGALKLYPELKEIKGSN
;
A
#
# COMPACT_ATOMS: atom_id res chain seq x y z
N MET A 1 42.34 -0.40 8.31
CA MET A 1 41.28 0.62 8.19
C MET A 1 40.98 0.97 6.73
N MET A 2 40.90 -0.04 5.83
CA MET A 2 40.75 0.19 4.37
C MET A 2 39.57 -0.62 3.76
N LEU A 3 38.93 -1.48 4.56
CA LEU A 3 37.83 -2.35 4.13
C LEU A 3 36.44 -1.70 4.25
N LEU A 4 36.30 -0.65 5.08
CA LEU A 4 35.02 0.05 5.26
C LEU A 4 34.72 1.08 4.16
N PHE A 5 35.75 1.64 3.50
CA PHE A 5 35.57 2.67 2.47
C PHE A 5 35.17 2.08 1.10
N PHE A 6 35.66 0.89 0.75
CA PHE A 6 35.29 0.21 -0.52
C PHE A 6 33.95 -0.54 -0.46
N ALA A 7 33.45 -0.81 0.75
CA ALA A 7 32.13 -1.43 0.94
C ALA A 7 30.98 -0.45 0.65
N SER A 8 31.21 0.88 0.67
CA SER A 8 30.14 1.85 0.50
C SER A 8 29.57 1.84 -0.94
N GLU A 9 30.40 1.93 -1.99
CA GLU A 9 29.90 1.98 -3.37
C GLU A 9 29.33 0.63 -3.87
N SER A 10 29.98 -0.47 -3.50
CA SER A 10 29.54 -1.81 -3.92
C SER A 10 28.25 -2.24 -3.23
N CYS A 11 28.09 -1.92 -1.94
CA CYS A 11 26.82 -2.10 -1.25
C CYS A 11 25.76 -1.10 -1.77
N PHE A 12 26.12 0.16 -2.01
CA PHE A 12 25.19 1.15 -2.55
C PHE A 12 24.62 0.74 -3.91
N LEU A 13 25.41 0.12 -4.80
CA LEU A 13 24.92 -0.43 -6.07
C LEU A 13 23.91 -1.57 -5.91
N LEU A 14 24.05 -2.41 -4.87
CA LEU A 14 23.07 -3.43 -4.50
C LEU A 14 21.79 -2.82 -3.91
N PHE A 15 21.92 -1.75 -3.12
CA PHE A 15 20.79 -1.05 -2.50
C PHE A 15 20.00 -0.15 -3.47
N VAL A 16 20.63 0.40 -4.52
CA VAL A 16 19.99 1.33 -5.48
C VAL A 16 19.19 0.62 -6.58
N ASN A 17 19.46 -0.66 -6.89
CA ASN A 17 18.75 -1.42 -7.94
C ASN A 17 17.84 -2.51 -7.36
N TRP A 18 16.91 -2.12 -6.49
CA TRP A 18 16.13 -2.96 -5.56
C TRP A 18 15.29 -4.11 -6.19
N TYR A 19 15.10 -4.15 -7.51
CA TYR A 19 14.15 -5.08 -8.16
C TYR A 19 14.73 -5.98 -9.25
N LYS A 20 16.03 -5.90 -9.56
CA LYS A 20 16.63 -6.70 -10.64
C LYS A 20 17.46 -7.85 -10.06
N PRO A 21 17.19 -9.12 -10.43
CA PRO A 21 18.04 -10.22 -10.03
C PRO A 21 19.43 -10.07 -10.68
N PHE A 22 20.48 -10.30 -9.89
CA PHE A 22 21.86 -10.30 -10.38
C PHE A 22 22.50 -11.67 -10.15
N THR A 23 23.22 -12.16 -11.16
CA THR A 23 24.10 -13.32 -11.00
C THR A 23 25.41 -12.88 -10.34
N GLN A 24 26.07 -13.79 -9.62
CA GLN A 24 27.36 -13.52 -8.98
C GLN A 24 28.43 -13.06 -9.98
N ASN A 25 28.44 -13.63 -11.19
CA ASN A 25 29.36 -13.21 -12.26
C ASN A 25 29.14 -11.76 -12.67
N LYS A 26 27.88 -11.34 -12.82
CA LYS A 26 27.52 -9.97 -13.18
C LYS A 26 27.85 -8.98 -12.07
N LEU A 27 27.74 -9.41 -10.80
CA LEU A 27 28.17 -8.63 -9.65
C LEU A 27 29.69 -8.49 -9.58
N ALA A 28 30.44 -9.57 -9.79
CA ALA A 28 31.91 -9.56 -9.80
C ALA A 28 32.46 -8.62 -10.88
N GLN A 29 31.86 -8.63 -12.08
CA GLN A 29 32.22 -7.72 -13.16
C GLN A 29 31.96 -6.24 -12.81
N LYS A 30 30.83 -5.95 -12.14
CA LYS A 30 30.47 -4.58 -11.76
C LYS A 30 31.27 -4.03 -10.58
N THR A 31 31.53 -4.86 -9.57
CA THR A 31 32.24 -4.46 -8.35
C THR A 31 33.75 -4.60 -8.46
N LYS A 32 34.25 -5.22 -9.54
CA LYS A 32 35.67 -5.59 -9.74
C LYS A 32 36.23 -6.46 -8.61
N LEU A 33 35.37 -7.14 -7.86
CA LEU A 33 35.76 -8.05 -6.79
C LEU A 33 36.03 -9.47 -7.33
N ASN A 34 37.02 -10.15 -6.76
CA ASN A 34 37.23 -11.57 -7.01
C ASN A 34 36.00 -12.38 -6.55
N PHE A 35 35.59 -13.38 -7.35
CA PHE A 35 34.49 -14.30 -7.06
C PHE A 35 34.50 -14.85 -5.62
N ARG A 36 35.68 -15.28 -5.12
CA ARG A 36 35.80 -15.81 -3.75
C ARG A 36 35.53 -14.75 -2.68
N THR A 37 35.91 -13.51 -2.94
CA THR A 37 35.64 -12.37 -2.05
C THR A 37 34.17 -12.00 -2.09
N LEU A 38 33.58 -11.93 -3.29
CA LEU A 38 32.16 -11.65 -3.47
C LEU A 38 31.30 -12.69 -2.74
N GLN A 39 31.64 -13.98 -2.84
CA GLN A 39 30.93 -15.05 -2.15
C GLN A 39 30.96 -14.85 -0.62
N LYS A 40 32.12 -14.52 -0.04
CA LYS A 40 32.22 -14.22 1.40
C LYS A 40 31.37 -13.03 1.81
N VAL A 41 31.35 -11.97 1.00
CA VAL A 41 30.51 -10.79 1.24
C VAL A 41 29.03 -11.16 1.20
N LEU A 42 28.58 -11.95 0.21
CA LEU A 42 27.20 -12.38 0.10
C LEU A 42 26.77 -13.26 1.29
N ILE A 43 27.65 -14.15 1.76
CA ILE A 43 27.39 -14.96 2.96
C ILE A 43 27.19 -14.06 4.19
N HIS A 44 28.09 -13.10 4.41
CA HIS A 44 27.97 -12.17 5.53
C HIS A 44 26.75 -11.25 5.41
N LEU A 45 26.43 -10.77 4.21
CA LEU A 45 25.21 -10.01 3.97
C LEU A 45 23.95 -10.83 4.26
N GLY A 46 23.94 -12.12 3.88
CA GLY A 46 22.85 -13.03 4.23
C GLY A 46 22.68 -13.20 5.73
N GLN A 47 23.79 -13.41 6.46
CA GLN A 47 23.77 -13.54 7.92
C GLN A 47 23.28 -12.25 8.61
N VAL A 48 23.76 -11.08 8.15
CA VAL A 48 23.32 -9.78 8.66
C VAL A 48 21.85 -9.54 8.34
N GLN A 49 21.39 -9.92 7.14
CA GLN A 49 19.99 -9.80 6.74
C GLN A 49 19.07 -10.63 7.63
N THR A 50 19.46 -11.85 8.01
CA THR A 50 18.68 -12.68 8.94
C THR A 50 18.50 -11.98 10.29
N VAL A 51 19.54 -11.35 10.82
CA VAL A 51 19.44 -10.59 12.10
C VAL A 51 18.59 -9.33 11.94
N LEU A 52 18.62 -8.69 10.77
CA LEU A 52 17.85 -7.48 10.43
C LEU A 52 16.42 -7.73 9.95
N GLN A 53 16.02 -8.98 9.69
CA GLN A 53 14.65 -9.29 9.30
C GLN A 53 13.67 -8.99 10.44
N ASP A 54 14.04 -9.39 11.66
CA ASP A 54 13.21 -9.26 12.85
C ASP A 54 13.49 -7.97 13.63
N ASN A 55 14.60 -7.31 13.33
CA ASN A 55 15.09 -6.15 14.07
C ASN A 55 15.42 -4.98 13.14
N MET A 56 15.09 -3.76 13.54
CA MET A 56 15.62 -2.55 12.92
C MET A 56 16.81 -2.02 13.71
N ILE A 57 17.76 -1.40 13.00
CA ILE A 57 18.83 -0.63 13.61
C ILE A 57 18.23 0.72 14.04
N ASP A 58 18.27 1.01 15.33
CA ASP A 58 17.93 2.29 15.91
C ASP A 58 19.22 3.02 16.29
N ILE A 59 19.40 4.22 15.74
CA ILE A 59 20.57 5.07 15.99
C ILE A 59 20.06 6.35 16.66
N SER A 60 20.42 6.53 17.92
CA SER A 60 20.02 7.69 18.73
C SER A 60 21.24 8.38 19.31
N ASP A 61 21.20 9.72 19.38
CA ASP A 61 22.20 10.51 20.10
C ASP A 61 21.72 10.73 21.55
N LEU A 62 22.53 10.32 22.53
CA LEU A 62 22.30 10.55 23.96
C LEU A 62 23.58 11.12 24.56
N ASP A 63 23.52 12.31 25.15
CA ASP A 63 24.65 12.97 25.83
C ASP A 63 25.94 13.06 24.99
N ASN A 64 25.82 13.47 23.72
CA ASN A 64 26.91 13.48 22.71
C ASN A 64 27.51 12.11 22.39
N VAL A 65 26.87 11.01 22.80
CA VAL A 65 27.25 9.64 22.45
C VAL A 65 26.25 9.08 21.44
N LYS A 66 26.75 8.50 20.35
CA LYS A 66 25.94 7.71 19.42
C LYS A 66 25.67 6.34 19.98
N ILE A 67 24.41 6.04 20.26
CA ILE A 67 23.95 4.72 20.66
C ILE A 67 23.38 4.02 19.43
N VAL A 68 23.91 2.82 19.13
CA VAL A 68 23.39 1.94 18.09
C VAL A 68 22.80 0.72 18.77
N ARG A 69 21.50 0.49 18.60
CA ARG A 69 20.80 -0.66 19.19
C ARG A 69 19.93 -1.37 18.17
N MET A 70 19.68 -2.64 18.41
CA MET A 70 18.68 -3.40 17.68
C MET A 70 17.34 -3.23 18.40
N LYS A 71 16.31 -2.85 17.67
CA LYS A 71 14.93 -2.77 18.17
C LYS A 71 14.06 -3.69 17.35
N GLU A 72 13.22 -4.49 17.99
CA GLU A 72 12.27 -5.36 17.30
C GLU A 72 11.42 -4.55 16.31
N ARG A 73 11.16 -5.13 15.13
CA ARG A 73 10.20 -4.58 14.16
C ARG A 73 8.78 -4.88 14.64
N THR A 74 8.35 -4.19 15.69
CA THR A 74 7.00 -4.32 16.25
C THR A 74 6.10 -3.17 15.82
N GLY A 75 4.85 -3.51 15.53
CA GLY A 75 3.78 -2.54 15.28
C GLY A 75 3.51 -2.32 13.79
N LEU A 76 2.31 -1.81 13.49
CA LEU A 76 1.86 -1.63 12.11
C LEU A 76 2.81 -0.78 11.28
N THR A 77 3.44 0.24 11.88
CA THR A 77 4.30 1.19 11.18
C THR A 77 5.64 0.62 10.69
N SER A 78 6.03 -0.58 11.14
CA SER A 78 7.26 -1.23 10.67
C SER A 78 7.11 -1.93 9.31
N PHE A 79 5.88 -2.07 8.81
CA PHE A 79 5.62 -2.65 7.50
C PHE A 79 5.65 -1.58 6.40
N PRO A 80 5.95 -1.94 5.14
CA PRO A 80 5.71 -1.06 3.99
C PRO A 80 4.24 -0.61 3.92
N GLU A 81 3.98 0.62 3.44
CA GLU A 81 2.66 1.26 3.48
C GLU A 81 1.55 0.42 2.83
N ASN A 82 1.85 -0.29 1.74
CA ASN A 82 0.91 -1.21 1.08
C ASN A 82 0.50 -2.38 1.98
N MET A 83 1.45 -2.96 2.73
CA MET A 83 1.17 -4.02 3.71
C MET A 83 0.40 -3.46 4.91
N GLN A 84 0.72 -2.26 5.38
CA GLN A 84 -0.05 -1.61 6.44
C GLN A 84 -1.51 -1.44 6.06
N LYS A 85 -1.77 -0.92 4.85
CA LYS A 85 -3.12 -0.76 4.30
C LYS A 85 -3.85 -2.09 4.18
N MET A 86 -3.17 -3.13 3.73
CA MET A 86 -3.73 -4.48 3.64
C MET A 86 -4.11 -5.03 5.03
N ILE A 87 -3.22 -4.90 6.02
CA ILE A 87 -3.47 -5.35 7.39
C ILE A 87 -4.65 -4.57 8.01
N ILE A 88 -4.69 -3.25 7.87
CA ILE A 88 -5.82 -2.43 8.36
C ILE A 88 -7.12 -2.88 7.70
N LYS A 89 -7.13 -3.04 6.37
CA LYS A 89 -8.31 -3.50 5.63
C LYS A 89 -8.77 -4.85 6.14
N THR A 90 -7.89 -5.84 6.23
CA THR A 90 -8.26 -7.19 6.67
C THR A 90 -8.79 -7.23 8.10
N LEU A 91 -8.25 -6.42 9.01
CA LEU A 91 -8.65 -6.44 10.41
C LEU A 91 -9.92 -5.61 10.71
N TYR A 92 -10.07 -4.45 10.07
CA TYR A 92 -11.12 -3.48 10.43
C TYR A 92 -12.18 -3.29 9.34
N TYR A 93 -11.84 -3.53 8.07
CA TYR A 93 -12.70 -3.28 6.91
C TYR A 93 -12.62 -4.44 5.90
N PRO A 94 -12.90 -5.69 6.33
CA PRO A 94 -12.63 -6.88 5.52
C PRO A 94 -13.50 -6.94 4.26
N THR A 95 -14.71 -6.36 4.33
CA THR A 95 -15.71 -6.35 3.27
C THR A 95 -16.40 -4.99 3.24
N ALA A 96 -16.71 -4.50 2.04
CA ALA A 96 -17.49 -3.27 1.89
C ALA A 96 -18.90 -3.44 2.47
N SER A 97 -19.39 -2.37 3.09
CA SER A 97 -20.80 -2.31 3.50
C SER A 97 -21.71 -2.11 2.29
N ARG A 98 -23.00 -2.39 2.46
CA ARG A 98 -24.01 -2.16 1.41
C ARG A 98 -24.08 -0.69 0.98
N GLU A 99 -23.89 0.24 1.91
CA GLU A 99 -23.83 1.68 1.62
C GLU A 99 -22.65 2.00 0.69
N GLU A 100 -21.47 1.49 1.03
CA GLU A 100 -20.25 1.67 0.24
C GLU A 100 -20.40 1.07 -1.16
N GLU A 101 -21.01 -0.11 -1.28
CA GLU A 101 -21.33 -0.72 -2.57
C GLU A 101 -22.22 0.18 -3.44
N ILE A 102 -23.31 0.72 -2.88
CA ILE A 102 -24.25 1.58 -3.61
C ILE A 102 -23.53 2.86 -4.08
N LEU A 103 -22.78 3.50 -3.18
CA LEU A 103 -22.03 4.73 -3.49
C LEU A 103 -20.96 4.48 -4.56
N ILE A 104 -20.20 3.40 -4.43
CA ILE A 104 -19.20 3.00 -5.43
C ILE A 104 -19.87 2.68 -6.77
N HIS A 105 -20.99 1.95 -6.75
CA HIS A 105 -21.73 1.60 -7.96
C HIS A 105 -22.18 2.84 -8.73
N LEU A 106 -22.79 3.81 -8.04
CA LEU A 106 -23.19 5.09 -8.62
C LEU A 106 -21.97 5.86 -9.18
N LEU A 107 -20.85 5.88 -8.46
CA LEU A 107 -19.62 6.56 -8.89
C LEU A 107 -19.01 5.92 -10.14
N VAL A 108 -18.89 4.59 -10.16
CA VAL A 108 -18.33 3.83 -11.28
C VAL A 108 -19.19 3.99 -12.54
N ARG A 109 -20.52 4.04 -12.37
CA ARG A 109 -21.49 4.31 -13.45
C ARG A 109 -21.58 5.80 -13.84
N ARG A 110 -20.81 6.67 -13.18
CA ARG A 110 -20.80 8.13 -13.39
C ARG A 110 -22.17 8.79 -13.16
N ALA A 111 -22.98 8.25 -12.26
CA ALA A 111 -24.24 8.85 -11.84
C ALA A 111 -23.97 10.00 -10.87
N ILE A 112 -23.52 11.14 -11.41
CA ILE A 112 -23.11 12.34 -10.65
C ILE A 112 -23.94 13.58 -10.98
N SER A 113 -24.94 13.41 -11.84
CA SER A 113 -25.87 14.46 -12.28
C SER A 113 -27.23 13.86 -12.56
N LYS A 114 -28.25 14.71 -12.66
CA LYS A 114 -29.62 14.28 -13.02
C LYS A 114 -29.67 13.53 -14.35
N ASP A 115 -28.85 13.94 -15.33
CA ASP A 115 -28.83 13.35 -16.67
C ASP A 115 -28.12 11.99 -16.70
N SER A 116 -27.29 11.71 -15.70
CA SER A 116 -26.54 10.44 -15.57
C SER A 116 -27.13 9.53 -14.49
N ALA A 117 -28.29 9.89 -13.93
CA ALA A 117 -28.92 9.13 -12.86
C ALA A 117 -29.31 7.73 -13.32
N ILE A 118 -29.05 6.72 -12.47
CA ILE A 118 -29.34 5.32 -12.76
C ILE A 118 -30.44 4.78 -11.86
N HIS A 119 -31.15 3.76 -12.32
CA HIS A 119 -32.12 3.07 -11.49
C HIS A 119 -31.40 2.04 -10.61
N ILE A 120 -31.74 2.05 -9.31
CA ILE A 120 -31.28 1.07 -8.32
C ILE A 120 -32.53 0.65 -7.53
N PRO A 121 -32.70 -0.65 -7.22
CA PRO A 121 -33.79 -1.09 -6.36
C PRO A 121 -33.77 -0.35 -5.03
N GLU A 122 -34.95 0.13 -4.61
CA GLU A 122 -35.08 0.87 -3.36
C GLU A 122 -35.05 -0.10 -2.18
N ASP A 123 -34.00 -0.04 -1.36
CA ASP A 123 -33.86 -0.77 -0.10
C ASP A 123 -33.77 0.21 1.09
N THR A 124 -33.67 -0.32 2.32
CA THR A 124 -33.55 0.52 3.53
C THR A 124 -32.28 1.36 3.51
N VAL A 125 -31.20 0.80 2.99
CA VAL A 125 -29.88 1.44 2.93
C VAL A 125 -29.89 2.63 1.96
N LEU A 126 -30.54 2.50 0.81
CA LEU A 126 -30.69 3.60 -0.14
C LEU A 126 -31.53 4.75 0.44
N LYS A 127 -32.51 4.45 1.29
CA LYS A 127 -33.30 5.48 2.00
C LYS A 127 -32.44 6.23 2.99
N GLU A 128 -31.64 5.53 3.79
CA GLU A 128 -30.68 6.14 4.72
C GLU A 128 -29.69 7.04 3.96
N LEU A 129 -29.18 6.60 2.81
CA LEU A 129 -28.28 7.40 1.96
C LEU A 129 -28.94 8.66 1.36
N LEU A 130 -30.27 8.65 1.16
CA LEU A 130 -31.04 9.84 0.76
C LEU A 130 -31.20 10.80 1.95
N GLU A 131 -31.49 10.26 3.14
CA GLU A 131 -31.62 11.04 4.39
C GLU A 131 -30.29 11.71 4.78
N MET A 132 -29.17 11.05 4.53
CA MET A 132 -27.81 11.59 4.74
C MET A 132 -27.32 12.52 3.62
N GLU A 133 -28.16 12.80 2.62
CA GLU A 133 -27.84 13.67 1.47
C GLU A 133 -26.62 13.21 0.63
N TYR A 134 -26.22 11.94 0.70
CA TYR A 134 -25.17 11.39 -0.18
C TYR A 134 -25.69 11.02 -1.56
N VAL A 135 -26.98 10.72 -1.66
CA VAL A 135 -27.66 10.39 -2.91
C VAL A 135 -28.85 11.32 -3.11
N THR A 136 -29.22 11.60 -4.35
CA THR A 136 -30.44 12.34 -4.70
C THR A 136 -31.28 11.56 -5.71
N LYS A 137 -32.60 11.66 -5.56
CA LYS A 137 -33.59 11.04 -6.45
C LYS A 137 -34.07 12.02 -7.52
N THR A 138 -34.21 11.56 -8.76
CA THR A 138 -34.88 12.28 -9.85
C THR A 138 -36.39 12.04 -9.82
N LYS A 139 -37.15 12.81 -10.61
CA LYS A 139 -38.61 12.59 -10.76
C LYS A 139 -38.96 11.19 -11.31
N SER A 140 -38.02 10.52 -11.99
CA SER A 140 -38.21 9.20 -12.60
C SER A 140 -37.79 8.04 -11.69
N SER A 141 -37.56 8.28 -10.39
CA SER A 141 -37.01 7.27 -9.46
C SER A 141 -35.65 6.71 -9.89
N SER A 142 -34.80 7.58 -10.45
CA SER A 142 -33.38 7.32 -10.69
C SER A 142 -32.54 8.07 -9.66
N TYR A 143 -31.33 7.60 -9.39
CA TYR A 143 -30.47 8.09 -8.33
C TYR A 143 -29.12 8.55 -8.87
N TYR A 144 -28.58 9.60 -8.28
CA TYR A 144 -27.23 10.12 -8.56
C TYR A 144 -26.58 10.65 -7.28
N LEU A 145 -25.25 10.69 -7.26
CA LEU A 145 -24.48 11.16 -6.12
C LEU A 145 -24.50 12.69 -6.02
N THR A 146 -24.58 13.17 -4.78
CA THR A 146 -24.29 14.57 -4.45
C THR A 146 -22.77 14.80 -4.39
N PRO A 147 -22.29 16.05 -4.27
CA PRO A 147 -20.87 16.33 -4.06
C PRO A 147 -20.27 15.56 -2.87
N ASP A 148 -21.00 15.48 -1.76
CA ASP A 148 -20.58 14.75 -0.56
C ASP A 148 -20.59 13.24 -0.79
N GLY A 149 -21.64 12.73 -1.46
CA GLY A 149 -21.68 11.32 -1.89
C GLY A 149 -20.52 10.95 -2.82
N ILE A 150 -20.09 11.85 -3.71
CA ILE A 150 -18.92 11.64 -4.57
C ILE A 150 -17.64 11.53 -3.72
N MET A 151 -17.50 12.37 -2.69
CA MET A 151 -16.34 12.30 -1.79
C MET A 151 -16.33 11.00 -0.99
N ALA A 152 -17.46 10.61 -0.42
CA ALA A 152 -17.63 9.36 0.31
C ALA A 152 -17.34 8.15 -0.60
N ALA A 153 -17.92 8.11 -1.80
CA ALA A 153 -17.70 7.04 -2.78
C ALA A 153 -16.23 6.93 -3.21
N LYS A 154 -15.52 8.05 -3.37
CA LYS A 154 -14.08 8.06 -3.67
C LYS A 154 -13.25 7.53 -2.50
N GLY A 155 -13.66 7.82 -1.26
CA GLY A 155 -13.06 7.26 -0.05
C GLY A 155 -13.21 5.75 -0.01
N ALA A 156 -14.44 5.26 -0.16
CA ALA A 156 -14.77 3.85 -0.18
C ALA A 156 -14.03 3.11 -1.31
N LEU A 157 -14.00 3.66 -2.54
CA LEU A 157 -13.30 3.03 -3.67
C LEU A 157 -11.78 2.89 -3.47
N LYS A 158 -11.15 3.76 -2.67
CA LYS A 158 -9.73 3.61 -2.31
C LYS A 158 -9.50 2.44 -1.36
N LEU A 159 -10.48 2.12 -0.51
CA LEU A 159 -10.45 0.98 0.41
C LEU A 159 -10.78 -0.33 -0.33
N TYR A 160 -11.71 -0.28 -1.29
CA TYR A 160 -12.21 -1.43 -2.05
C TYR A 160 -12.00 -1.28 -3.56
N PRO A 161 -10.75 -1.22 -4.05
CA PRO A 161 -10.47 -1.06 -5.48
C PRO A 161 -11.02 -2.20 -6.35
N GLU A 162 -11.20 -3.40 -5.78
CA GLU A 162 -11.79 -4.57 -6.44
C GLU A 162 -13.21 -4.32 -6.95
N LEU A 163 -13.97 -3.43 -6.31
CA LEU A 163 -15.34 -3.09 -6.71
C LEU A 163 -15.40 -2.27 -8.00
N LYS A 164 -14.26 -1.75 -8.48
CA LYS A 164 -14.17 -1.06 -9.77
C LYS A 164 -14.38 -2.00 -10.96
N GLU A 165 -14.06 -3.28 -10.79
CA GLU A 165 -14.06 -4.27 -11.87
C GLU A 165 -15.37 -5.04 -11.99
N ILE A 166 -16.34 -4.81 -11.09
CA ILE A 166 -17.70 -5.34 -11.21
C ILE A 166 -18.42 -4.57 -12.33
N LYS A 167 -18.01 -4.86 -13.58
CA LYS A 167 -18.82 -4.60 -14.76
C LYS A 167 -20.07 -5.46 -14.59
N GLY A 168 -21.18 -4.79 -14.29
CA GLY A 168 -22.47 -5.45 -14.07
C GLY A 168 -22.71 -6.52 -15.14
N SER A 169 -22.95 -7.74 -14.67
CA SER A 169 -23.70 -8.72 -15.44
C SER A 169 -25.01 -8.04 -15.85
N ASN A 170 -25.20 -7.92 -17.16
CA ASN A 170 -26.43 -7.43 -17.77
C ASN A 170 -27.66 -8.18 -17.26
#